data_AF-A0A8S1WRU0-F1
#
_entry.id   AF-A0A8S1WRU0-F1
#
_cell.length_a   1.000
_cell.length_b   1.000
_cell.length_c   1.000
_cell.angle_alpha   90.00
_cell.angle_beta   90.00
_cell.angle_gamma   90.00
#
_symmetry.space_group_name_H-M   'P 1'
#
loop_
_entity.id
_entity.type
_entity.pdbx_description
1 polymer ?
#
loop_
_entity_poly.entity_id
_entity_poly.type
_entity_poly.pdbx_seq_one_letter_code
_entity_poly.pdbx_strand_id
1 'polypeptide(L)'
;MSQILKKAAKYRTVSTILQHGEAHLRDSYTLPPEIVTPPPPRKERKPDDITDFPEQKFVLLPESIPYPEGKYRPASVPYVAGFYPYNCYLQKGKIYQWCSCGISQSNPWCDGMCNASATRNRPIKFNVDTSGYYKLCNCKQSANAPFCNGTHRQVIRQYHAGFRGFYELWGWAAFMGTTGFIIWNFHN
;
A
#
# COMPACT_ATOMS: atom_id res chain seq x y z
N MET A 1 7.80 22.83 61.86
CA MET A 1 8.03 23.86 60.80
C MET A 1 9.47 24.38 60.69
N SER A 2 10.23 24.51 61.79
CA SER A 2 11.56 25.18 61.76
C SER A 2 12.65 24.47 60.94
N GLN A 3 12.65 23.13 60.87
CA GLN A 3 13.67 22.38 60.11
C GLN A 3 13.44 22.41 58.59
N ILE A 4 12.20 22.58 58.14
CA ILE A 4 11.82 22.61 56.72
C ILE A 4 12.19 23.96 56.09
N LEU A 5 11.93 25.05 56.81
CA LEU A 5 12.32 26.41 56.38
C LEU A 5 13.84 26.57 56.27
N LYS A 6 14.62 25.93 57.16
CA LYS A 6 16.09 25.92 57.08
C LYS A 6 16.63 25.25 55.81
N LYS A 7 15.95 24.21 55.30
CA LYS A 7 16.31 23.55 54.04
C LYS A 7 15.86 24.35 52.81
N ALA A 8 14.75 25.10 52.93
CA ALA A 8 14.21 25.94 51.87
C ALA A 8 15.04 27.21 51.58
N ALA A 9 15.85 27.68 52.53
CA ALA A 9 16.71 28.87 52.37
C ALA A 9 17.81 28.74 51.30
N LYS A 10 18.07 27.52 50.81
CA LYS A 10 19.05 27.23 49.75
C LYS A 10 18.53 27.49 48.33
N TYR A 11 17.23 27.78 48.16
CA TYR A 11 16.58 27.94 46.87
C TYR A 11 16.28 29.42 46.57
N ARG A 12 16.43 29.83 45.30
CA ARG A 12 16.34 31.24 44.88
C ARG A 12 14.92 31.82 44.92
N THR A 13 13.91 30.97 44.84
CA THR A 13 12.49 31.33 44.93
C THR A 13 11.75 30.25 45.70
N VAL A 14 11.14 30.64 46.83
CA VAL A 14 10.29 29.77 47.65
C VAL A 14 8.84 30.02 47.23
N SER A 15 8.07 28.95 46.98
CA SER A 15 6.65 29.11 46.63
C SER A 15 5.87 29.75 47.78
N THR A 16 4.88 30.58 47.46
CA THR A 16 4.03 31.27 48.45
C THR A 16 3.27 30.28 49.35
N ILE A 17 3.01 29.08 48.85
CA ILE A 17 2.41 27.94 49.56
C ILE A 17 3.27 27.48 50.74
N LEU A 18 4.61 27.48 50.59
CA LEU A 18 5.54 27.15 51.68
C LEU A 18 5.69 28.29 52.69
N GLN A 19 5.47 29.54 52.27
CA GLN A 19 5.49 30.71 53.18
C GLN A 19 4.25 30.77 54.08
N HIS A 20 3.09 30.38 53.55
CA HIS A 20 1.80 30.50 54.26
C HIS A 20 1.38 29.23 54.99
N GLY A 21 2.13 28.13 54.89
CA GLY A 21 2.09 26.95 55.78
C GLY A 21 0.79 26.13 55.85
N GLU A 22 -0.35 26.67 55.42
CA GLU A 22 -1.66 26.20 55.89
C GLU A 22 -2.76 26.32 54.82
N ALA A 23 -2.41 26.42 53.54
CA ALA A 23 -3.42 26.52 52.47
C ALA A 23 -4.37 25.30 52.44
N HIS A 24 -3.90 24.12 52.83
CA HIS A 24 -4.67 22.89 52.90
C HIS A 24 -5.60 22.79 54.13
N LEU A 25 -5.47 23.67 55.13
CA LEU A 25 -6.35 23.69 56.30
C LEU A 25 -7.64 24.49 56.06
N ARG A 26 -7.72 25.26 54.97
CA ARG A 26 -8.90 26.06 54.63
C ARG A 26 -9.92 25.33 53.74
N ASP A 27 -9.47 24.37 52.94
CA ASP A 27 -10.34 23.65 52.01
C ASP A 27 -10.61 22.22 52.50
N SER A 28 -11.83 21.99 53.01
CA SER A 28 -12.29 20.69 53.50
C SER A 28 -12.42 19.61 52.43
N TYR A 29 -12.41 20.00 51.15
CA TYR A 29 -12.56 19.08 50.01
C TYR A 29 -11.24 18.64 49.38
N THR A 30 -10.12 19.29 49.70
CA THR A 30 -8.80 18.85 49.24
C THR A 30 -8.25 17.77 50.14
N LEU A 31 -8.07 16.57 49.59
CA LEU A 31 -7.43 15.46 50.30
C LEU A 31 -6.01 15.85 50.74
N PRO A 32 -5.55 15.37 51.91
CA PRO A 32 -4.20 15.63 52.36
C PRO A 32 -3.20 15.11 51.32
N PRO A 33 -2.11 15.84 51.03
CA PRO A 33 -1.13 15.41 50.05
C PRO A 33 -0.51 14.09 50.48
N GLU A 34 -0.64 13.06 49.65
CA GLU A 34 0.00 11.77 49.87
C GLU A 34 1.50 11.87 49.56
N ILE A 35 2.34 11.46 50.52
CA ILE A 35 3.79 11.48 50.35
C ILE A 35 4.18 10.23 49.54
N VAL A 36 4.17 10.36 48.22
CA VAL A 36 4.62 9.28 47.33
C VAL A 36 6.14 9.14 47.47
N THR A 37 6.61 7.93 47.78
CA THR A 37 8.04 7.64 47.74
C THR A 37 8.52 7.64 46.29
N PRO A 38 9.72 8.15 45.99
CA PRO A 38 10.24 8.10 44.63
C PRO A 38 10.31 6.63 44.17
N PRO A 39 10.02 6.34 42.89
CA PRO A 39 10.16 4.99 42.37
C PRO A 39 11.59 4.49 42.61
N PRO A 40 11.77 3.19 42.89
CA PRO A 40 13.10 2.65 43.14
C PRO A 40 14.03 2.98 41.96
N PRO A 41 15.33 3.24 42.23
CA PRO A 41 16.27 3.59 41.18
C PRO A 41 16.32 2.47 40.14
N ARG A 42 16.27 2.86 38.86
CA ARG A 42 16.40 1.90 37.76
C ARG A 42 17.77 1.25 37.86
N LYS A 43 17.84 -0.09 37.84
CA LYS A 43 19.12 -0.80 37.82
C LYS A 43 19.93 -0.32 36.62
N GLU A 44 21.08 0.30 36.87
CA GLU A 44 22.01 0.71 35.82
C GLU A 44 22.60 -0.55 35.20
N ARG A 45 22.27 -0.82 33.94
CA ARG A 45 22.87 -1.92 33.17
C ARG A 45 24.26 -1.49 32.76
N LYS A 46 25.29 -2.22 33.19
CA LYS A 46 26.64 -2.03 32.64
C LYS A 46 26.62 -2.45 31.16
N PRO A 47 27.32 -1.74 30.27
CA PRO A 47 27.38 -2.09 28.84
C PRO A 47 27.82 -3.54 28.57
N ASP A 48 28.58 -4.13 29.50
CA ASP A 48 29.14 -5.49 29.37
C ASP A 48 28.25 -6.59 29.99
N ASP A 49 27.08 -6.26 30.55
CA ASP A 49 26.23 -7.22 31.26
C ASP A 49 25.30 -8.00 30.30
N ILE A 50 25.72 -9.22 29.92
CA ILE A 50 25.03 -10.12 28.97
C ILE A 50 24.06 -11.08 29.69
N THR A 51 23.92 -10.98 31.02
CA THR A 51 23.16 -11.94 31.83
C THR A 51 21.64 -11.93 31.61
N ASP A 52 21.10 -10.88 30.98
CA ASP A 52 19.66 -10.65 30.79
C ASP A 52 19.17 -11.04 29.37
N PHE A 53 20.04 -11.58 28.51
CA PHE A 53 19.63 -12.04 27.18
C PHE A 53 19.05 -13.45 27.27
N PRO A 54 17.75 -13.64 26.96
CA PRO A 54 17.18 -14.98 26.91
C PRO A 54 17.91 -15.78 25.84
N GLU A 55 18.29 -17.03 26.16
CA GLU A 55 18.86 -17.94 25.18
C GLU A 55 17.97 -17.98 23.94
N GLN A 56 18.55 -17.61 22.80
CA GLN A 56 17.83 -17.66 21.53
C GLN A 56 17.52 -19.12 21.24
N LYS A 57 16.23 -19.47 21.22
CA LYS A 57 15.81 -20.80 20.80
C LYS A 57 16.18 -20.97 19.32
N PHE A 58 17.16 -21.82 19.05
CA PHE A 58 17.47 -22.26 17.69
C PHE A 58 16.32 -23.14 17.20
N VAL A 59 15.38 -22.53 16.47
CA VAL A 59 14.32 -23.27 15.77
C VAL A 59 14.90 -23.71 14.44
N LEU A 60 14.96 -25.03 14.21
CA LEU A 60 15.31 -25.57 12.90
C LEU A 60 14.30 -25.07 11.88
N LEU A 61 14.76 -24.25 10.94
CA LEU A 61 13.95 -23.82 9.81
C LEU A 61 13.68 -25.07 8.95
N PRO A 62 12.42 -25.44 8.67
CA PRO A 62 12.14 -26.54 7.76
C PRO A 62 12.70 -26.21 6.38
N GLU A 63 13.41 -27.16 5.75
CA GLU A 63 14.15 -26.98 4.48
C GLU A 63 13.28 -26.46 3.33
N SER A 64 11.97 -26.63 3.42
CA SER A 64 11.00 -25.85 2.68
C SER A 64 9.66 -25.98 3.40
N ILE A 65 8.94 -24.87 3.60
CA ILE A 65 7.53 -24.96 3.97
C ILE A 65 6.81 -25.45 2.70
N PRO A 66 6.14 -26.61 2.70
CA PRO A 66 5.33 -27.02 1.56
C PRO A 66 4.24 -25.97 1.34
N TYR A 67 4.10 -25.49 0.10
CA TYR A 67 3.17 -24.42 -0.25
C TYR A 67 1.73 -24.82 0.12
N PRO A 68 1.04 -24.08 1.01
CA PRO A 68 -0.37 -24.36 1.29
C PRO A 68 -1.19 -23.92 0.08
N GLU A 69 -1.59 -24.89 -0.75
CA GLU A 69 -2.53 -24.67 -1.82
C GLU A 69 -3.81 -24.03 -1.25
N GLY A 70 -4.22 -22.90 -1.84
CA GLY A 70 -5.38 -22.12 -1.36
C GLY A 70 -5.03 -20.79 -0.66
N LYS A 71 -3.77 -20.55 -0.27
CA LYS A 71 -3.29 -19.18 0.09
C LYS A 71 -2.36 -18.57 -0.96
N TYR A 72 -2.26 -19.21 -2.12
CA TYR A 72 -1.72 -18.62 -3.33
C TYR A 72 -2.78 -17.65 -3.88
N ARG A 73 -2.69 -16.36 -3.53
CA ARG A 73 -3.16 -15.34 -4.49
C ARG A 73 -2.07 -15.32 -5.56
N PRO A 74 -2.27 -15.90 -6.77
CA PRO A 74 -1.33 -15.65 -7.87
C PRO A 74 -1.17 -14.14 -7.99
N ALA A 75 -0.05 -13.67 -8.58
CA ALA A 75 0.01 -12.27 -9.00
C ALA A 75 -1.27 -12.02 -9.80
N SER A 76 -2.21 -11.30 -9.20
CA SER A 76 -3.58 -11.21 -9.70
C SER A 76 -3.43 -10.68 -11.11
N VAL A 77 -3.91 -11.46 -12.07
CA VAL A 77 -3.73 -11.17 -13.50
C VAL A 77 -4.09 -9.70 -13.69
N PRO A 78 -3.16 -8.85 -14.14
CA PRO A 78 -3.39 -7.43 -14.16
C PRO A 78 -4.54 -7.12 -15.10
N TYR A 79 -5.37 -6.16 -14.72
CA TYR A 79 -6.46 -5.71 -15.57
C TYR A 79 -5.88 -5.03 -16.81
N VAL A 80 -6.48 -5.31 -17.98
CA VAL A 80 -6.07 -4.67 -19.23
C VAL A 80 -6.63 -3.25 -19.22
N ALA A 81 -5.80 -2.26 -18.85
CA ALA A 81 -6.20 -0.86 -18.84
C ALA A 81 -6.44 -0.31 -20.25
N GLY A 82 -5.69 -0.81 -21.23
CA GLY A 82 -5.92 -0.50 -22.64
C GLY A 82 -5.08 -1.36 -23.58
N PHE A 83 -5.56 -1.51 -24.81
CA PHE A 83 -4.94 -2.37 -25.82
C PHE A 83 -3.75 -1.72 -26.54
N TYR A 84 -3.65 -0.39 -26.53
CA TYR A 84 -2.59 0.33 -27.22
C TYR A 84 -1.57 0.92 -26.23
N PRO A 85 -0.29 1.04 -26.61
CA PRO A 85 0.69 1.70 -25.78
C PRO A 85 0.37 3.18 -25.59
N TYR A 86 0.74 3.72 -24.44
CA TYR A 86 0.59 5.14 -24.15
C TYR A 86 1.87 5.88 -24.51
N ASN A 87 1.79 6.85 -25.42
CA ASN A 87 2.93 7.67 -25.81
C ASN A 87 3.00 8.90 -24.90
N CYS A 88 4.09 9.06 -24.15
CA CYS A 88 4.28 10.21 -23.27
C CYS A 88 5.72 10.74 -23.32
N TYR A 89 5.87 12.04 -23.10
CA TYR A 89 7.18 12.66 -22.96
C TYR A 89 7.71 12.45 -21.54
N LEU A 90 8.88 11.86 -21.41
CA LEU A 90 9.56 11.63 -20.14
C LEU A 90 10.77 12.56 -20.03
N GLN A 91 10.98 13.11 -18.83
CA GLN A 91 12.11 13.97 -18.52
C GLN A 91 13.24 13.16 -17.89
N LYS A 92 14.49 13.50 -18.24
CA LYS A 92 15.68 12.87 -17.68
C LYS A 92 15.70 13.03 -16.16
N GLY A 93 16.02 11.94 -15.44
CA GLY A 93 16.21 11.97 -13.99
C GLY A 93 14.94 12.14 -13.15
N LYS A 94 13.77 12.34 -13.77
CA LYS A 94 12.48 12.37 -13.06
C LYS A 94 12.05 10.95 -12.71
N ILE A 95 11.66 10.73 -11.45
CA ILE A 95 11.12 9.45 -10.99
C ILE A 95 9.64 9.39 -11.32
N TYR A 96 9.26 8.35 -12.05
CA TYR A 96 7.90 8.07 -12.43
C TYR A 96 7.42 6.77 -11.76
N GLN A 97 6.10 6.67 -11.55
CA GLN A 97 5.47 5.48 -10.98
C GLN A 97 4.48 4.91 -11.97
N TRP A 98 4.86 3.81 -12.64
CA TRP A 98 3.99 3.13 -13.59
C TRP A 98 3.06 2.14 -12.89
N CYS A 99 1.79 2.14 -13.27
CA CYS A 99 0.80 1.22 -12.73
C CYS A 99 0.96 -0.18 -13.34
N SER A 100 1.17 -1.18 -12.48
CA SER A 100 1.24 -2.60 -12.86
C SER A 100 -0.08 -3.36 -12.69
N CYS A 101 -1.03 -2.84 -11.90
CA CYS A 101 -2.31 -3.50 -11.63
C CYS A 101 -3.35 -3.29 -12.74
N GLY A 102 -3.27 -2.18 -13.48
CA GLY A 102 -4.24 -1.80 -14.50
C GLY A 102 -5.52 -1.13 -13.97
N ILE A 103 -5.69 -1.06 -12.64
CA ILE A 103 -6.92 -0.56 -11.98
C ILE A 103 -6.91 0.97 -11.80
N SER A 104 -5.77 1.64 -12.02
CA SER A 104 -5.66 3.09 -11.82
C SER A 104 -6.63 3.87 -12.70
N GLN A 105 -7.12 5.01 -12.21
CA GLN A 105 -7.94 5.91 -13.03
C GLN A 105 -7.05 6.76 -13.97
N SER A 106 -5.84 7.10 -13.54
CA SER A 106 -4.86 7.88 -14.32
C SER A 106 -3.86 7.03 -15.11
N ASN A 107 -4.25 5.81 -15.53
CA ASN A 107 -3.41 4.95 -16.35
C ASN A 107 -2.76 5.75 -17.51
N PRO A 108 -1.43 5.66 -17.71
CA PRO A 108 -0.51 4.60 -17.25
C PRO A 108 0.11 4.82 -15.85
N TRP A 109 -0.20 5.93 -15.18
CA TRP A 109 0.35 6.27 -13.87
C TRP A 109 -0.38 5.56 -12.73
N CYS A 110 0.26 5.52 -11.56
CA CYS A 110 -0.30 4.92 -10.36
C CYS A 110 -0.93 5.96 -9.43
N ASP A 111 -2.21 5.77 -9.10
CA ASP A 111 -2.97 6.59 -8.13
C ASP A 111 -3.04 5.96 -6.73
N GLY A 112 -2.36 4.84 -6.51
CA GLY A 112 -2.43 4.10 -5.25
C GLY A 112 -3.67 3.23 -5.08
N MET A 113 -4.58 3.15 -6.07
CA MET A 113 -5.70 2.19 -6.07
C MET A 113 -5.27 0.73 -5.90
N CYS A 114 -4.01 0.41 -6.22
CA CYS A 114 -3.40 -0.89 -5.93
C CYS A 114 -3.42 -1.26 -4.43
N ASN A 115 -3.50 -0.28 -3.52
CA ASN A 115 -3.57 -0.52 -2.08
C ASN A 115 -5.01 -0.80 -1.62
N ALA A 116 -5.98 -0.16 -2.28
CA ALA A 116 -7.40 -0.38 -2.02
C ALA A 116 -7.92 -1.68 -2.65
N SER A 117 -7.33 -2.10 -3.78
CA SER A 117 -7.66 -3.37 -4.42
C SER A 117 -6.94 -4.55 -3.75
N ALA A 118 -7.54 -5.74 -3.79
CA ALA A 118 -6.89 -6.99 -3.34
C ALA A 118 -5.75 -7.48 -4.24
N THR A 119 -5.30 -6.66 -5.19
CA THR A 119 -4.25 -6.95 -6.16
C THR A 119 -2.88 -6.98 -5.48
N ARG A 120 -2.05 -7.98 -5.78
CA ARG A 120 -0.66 -8.04 -5.27
C ARG A 120 0.31 -7.14 -6.05
N ASN A 121 -0.12 -6.61 -7.19
CA ASN A 121 0.72 -5.83 -8.09
C ASN A 121 0.98 -4.44 -7.50
N ARG A 122 2.27 -4.10 -7.36
CA ARG A 122 2.73 -2.80 -6.85
C ARG A 122 3.32 -1.95 -7.98
N PRO A 123 3.23 -0.61 -7.91
CA PRO A 123 3.73 0.26 -8.96
C PRO A 123 5.25 0.12 -9.13
N ILE A 124 5.70 0.22 -10.38
CA ILE A 124 7.11 0.16 -10.73
C ILE A 124 7.64 1.59 -10.77
N LYS A 125 8.62 1.88 -9.91
CA LYS A 125 9.34 3.15 -9.92
C LYS A 125 10.47 3.07 -10.95
N PHE A 126 10.54 4.04 -11.85
CA PHE A 126 11.59 4.10 -12.86
C PHE A 126 11.95 5.54 -13.19
N ASN A 127 13.13 5.72 -13.75
CA ASN A 127 13.64 6.97 -14.30
C ASN A 127 14.17 6.71 -15.72
N VAL A 128 14.53 7.78 -16.42
CA VAL A 128 15.03 7.71 -17.79
C VAL A 128 16.29 8.55 -17.93
N ASP A 129 17.26 8.07 -18.71
CA ASP A 129 18.55 8.73 -18.92
C ASP A 129 18.49 9.86 -19.95
N THR A 130 17.59 9.79 -20.93
CA THR A 130 17.41 10.79 -21.97
C THR A 130 15.96 11.25 -22.02
N SER A 131 15.74 12.56 -22.08
CA SER A 131 14.41 13.12 -22.24
C SER A 131 13.88 12.89 -23.65
N GLY A 132 12.64 12.43 -23.79
CA GLY A 132 12.07 12.11 -25.09
C GLY A 132 10.68 11.48 -24.99
N TYR A 133 10.14 11.08 -26.14
CA TYR A 133 8.87 10.36 -26.21
C TYR A 133 9.09 8.85 -26.06
N TYR A 134 8.42 8.26 -25.08
CA TYR A 134 8.47 6.83 -24.80
C TYR A 134 7.09 6.20 -24.92
N LYS A 135 7.09 4.90 -25.25
CA LYS A 135 5.87 4.08 -25.33
C LYS A 135 5.74 3.23 -24.08
N LEU A 136 4.85 3.62 -23.17
CA LEU A 136 4.55 2.87 -21.96
C LEU A 136 3.50 1.79 -22.22
N CYS A 137 3.64 0.68 -21.50
CA CYS A 137 2.70 -0.43 -21.59
C CYS A 137 1.37 -0.08 -20.90
N ASN A 138 0.26 -0.22 -21.65
CA ASN A 138 -1.09 -0.08 -21.11
C ASN A 138 -1.84 -1.41 -20.95
N CYS A 139 -1.44 -2.45 -21.69
CA CYS A 139 -2.05 -3.79 -21.58
C CYS A 139 -1.63 -4.56 -20.31
N LYS A 140 -0.59 -4.07 -19.60
CA LYS A 140 -0.02 -4.64 -18.37
C LYS A 140 0.53 -6.08 -18.48
N GLN A 141 0.63 -6.61 -19.70
CA GLN A 141 1.19 -7.93 -20.01
C GLN A 141 2.53 -7.84 -20.76
N SER A 142 3.26 -6.73 -20.61
CA SER A 142 4.61 -6.59 -21.21
C SER A 142 5.62 -7.33 -20.36
N ALA A 143 6.49 -8.10 -21.00
CA ALA A 143 7.64 -8.73 -20.33
C ALA A 143 8.72 -7.69 -19.97
N ASN A 144 8.74 -6.55 -20.67
CA ASN A 144 9.67 -5.43 -20.43
C ASN A 144 8.96 -4.23 -19.80
N ALA A 145 8.14 -4.47 -18.77
CA ALA A 145 7.47 -3.39 -18.05
C ALA A 145 8.53 -2.44 -17.43
N PRO A 146 8.37 -1.10 -17.52
CA PRO A 146 7.16 -0.34 -17.87
C PRO A 146 6.96 -0.06 -19.37
N PHE A 147 7.92 -0.43 -20.22
CA PHE A 147 7.90 -0.13 -21.66
C PHE A 147 7.07 -1.16 -22.45
N CYS A 148 6.60 -0.75 -23.62
CA CYS A 148 5.86 -1.63 -24.53
C CYS A 148 6.83 -2.52 -25.33
N ASN A 149 6.66 -3.84 -25.24
CA ASN A 149 7.40 -4.84 -26.02
C ASN A 149 6.59 -5.44 -27.19
N GLY A 150 5.37 -4.94 -27.44
CA GLY A 150 4.49 -5.46 -28.49
C GLY A 150 3.54 -6.60 -28.09
N THR A 151 3.60 -7.12 -26.86
CA THR A 151 2.68 -8.19 -26.40
C THR A 151 1.21 -7.81 -26.51
N HIS A 152 0.90 -6.52 -26.45
CA HIS A 152 -0.45 -5.99 -26.62
C HIS A 152 -1.16 -6.50 -27.90
N ARG A 153 -0.41 -6.78 -28.98
CA ARG A 153 -0.99 -7.35 -30.22
C ARG A 153 -1.56 -8.75 -30.00
N GLN A 154 -0.87 -9.56 -29.20
CA GLN A 154 -1.33 -10.90 -28.85
C GLN A 154 -2.55 -10.82 -27.92
N VAL A 155 -2.57 -9.88 -26.97
CA VAL A 155 -3.71 -9.64 -26.08
C VAL A 155 -4.96 -9.25 -26.90
N ILE A 156 -4.82 -8.35 -27.86
CA ILE A 156 -5.91 -7.97 -28.78
C ILE A 156 -6.42 -9.20 -29.54
N ARG A 157 -5.49 -10.00 -30.10
CA ARG A 157 -5.86 -11.21 -30.86
C ARG A 157 -6.60 -12.22 -29.99
N GLN A 158 -6.16 -12.44 -28.75
CA GLN A 158 -6.83 -13.33 -27.81
C GLN A 158 -8.22 -12.81 -27.43
N TYR A 159 -8.35 -11.50 -27.21
CA TYR A 159 -9.65 -10.88 -26.95
C TYR A 159 -10.60 -11.10 -28.13
N HIS A 160 -10.18 -10.81 -29.36
CA HIS A 160 -10.99 -10.99 -30.57
C HIS A 160 -11.29 -12.46 -30.88
N ALA A 161 -10.37 -13.38 -30.58
CA ALA A 161 -10.57 -14.81 -30.79
C ALA A 161 -11.73 -15.36 -29.95
N GLY A 162 -11.91 -14.85 -28.72
CA GLY A 162 -13.03 -15.24 -27.86
C GLY A 162 -14.41 -14.82 -28.40
N PHE A 163 -14.47 -13.71 -29.14
CA PHE A 163 -15.73 -13.19 -29.69
C PHE A 163 -16.05 -13.67 -31.10
N ARG A 164 -15.10 -14.29 -31.81
CA ARG A 164 -15.27 -14.68 -33.21
C ARG A 164 -16.46 -15.61 -33.43
N GLY A 165 -16.65 -16.61 -32.57
CA GLY A 165 -17.77 -17.55 -32.68
C GLY A 165 -19.14 -16.88 -32.46
N PHE A 166 -19.22 -15.92 -31.53
CA PHE A 166 -20.49 -15.25 -31.21
C PHE A 166 -20.97 -14.37 -32.38
N TYR A 167 -20.08 -13.57 -32.97
CA TYR A 167 -20.44 -12.66 -34.07
C TYR A 167 -20.62 -13.37 -35.42
N GLU A 168 -19.90 -14.47 -35.69
CA GLU A 168 -20.11 -15.25 -36.91
C GLU A 168 -21.50 -15.92 -36.91
N LEU A 169 -21.93 -16.49 -35.78
CA LEU A 169 -23.20 -17.22 -35.67
C LEU A 169 -24.41 -16.28 -35.65
N TRP A 170 -24.36 -15.20 -34.86
CA TRP A 170 -25.42 -14.18 -34.85
C TRP A 170 -25.46 -13.36 -36.14
N GLY A 171 -24.30 -13.10 -36.76
CA GLY A 171 -24.23 -12.46 -38.07
C GLY A 171 -24.93 -13.29 -39.15
N TRP A 172 -24.68 -14.60 -39.19
CA TRP A 172 -25.36 -15.54 -40.09
C TRP A 172 -26.87 -15.64 -39.81
N ALA A 173 -27.26 -15.75 -38.54
CA ALA A 173 -28.67 -15.83 -38.16
C ALA A 173 -29.44 -14.56 -38.56
N ALA A 174 -28.86 -13.38 -38.35
CA ALA A 174 -29.46 -12.11 -38.77
C ALA A 174 -29.54 -12.00 -40.31
N PHE A 175 -28.49 -12.41 -41.02
CA PHE A 175 -28.47 -12.43 -42.48
C PHE A 175 -29.55 -13.36 -43.06
N MET A 176 -29.64 -14.61 -42.57
CA MET A 176 -30.65 -15.58 -43.02
C MET A 176 -32.08 -15.18 -42.63
N GLY A 177 -32.27 -14.59 -41.46
CA GLY A 177 -33.58 -14.08 -41.03
C GLY A 177 -34.07 -12.92 -41.89
N THR A 178 -33.20 -11.96 -42.20
CA THR A 178 -33.57 -10.79 -43.02
C THR A 178 -33.80 -11.16 -44.48
N THR A 179 -32.91 -11.95 -45.08
CA THR A 179 -33.11 -12.46 -46.45
C THR A 179 -34.36 -13.33 -46.57
N GLY A 180 -34.62 -14.21 -45.60
CA GLY A 180 -35.86 -15.00 -45.57
C GLY A 180 -37.13 -14.15 -45.52
N PHE A 181 -37.14 -13.08 -44.71
CA PHE A 181 -38.27 -12.14 -44.64
C PHE A 181 -38.45 -11.36 -45.96
N ILE A 182 -37.37 -10.92 -46.58
CA ILE A 182 -37.40 -10.22 -47.87
C ILE A 182 -37.98 -11.15 -48.94
N ILE A 183 -37.48 -12.40 -49.04
CA ILE A 183 -37.97 -13.39 -50.01
C ILE A 183 -39.46 -13.67 -49.80
N TRP A 184 -39.92 -13.81 -48.55
CA TRP A 184 -41.33 -14.00 -48.22
C TRP A 184 -42.22 -12.83 -48.67
N ASN A 185 -41.75 -11.59 -48.59
CA ASN A 185 -42.49 -10.42 -49.08
C ASN A 185 -42.52 -10.29 -50.61
N PHE A 186 -41.58 -10.91 -51.33
CA PHE A 186 -41.58 -10.89 -52.80
C PHE A 186 -42.32 -12.06 -53.45
N HIS A 187 -42.65 -13.11 -52.68
CA HIS A 187 -43.33 -14.31 -53.17
C HIS A 187 -44.80 -14.46 -52.72
N ASN A 188 -45.31 -13.56 -51.86
CA ASN A 188 -46.73 -13.40 -51.54
C ASN A 188 -47.27 -12.12 -52.19
#